data_AF-A0A2N0NX49-F1
#
_entry.id   AF-A0A2N0NX49-F1
#
_cell.length_a   1.000
_cell.length_b   1.000
_cell.length_c   1.000
_cell.angle_alpha   90.00
_cell.angle_beta   90.00
_cell.angle_gamma   90.00
#
_symmetry.space_group_name_H-M   'P 1'
#
loop_
_entity.id
_entity.type
_entity.pdbx_description
1 polymer ?
#
loop_
_entity_poly.entity_id
_entity_poly.type
_entity_poly.pdbx_seq_one_letter_code
_entity_poly.pdbx_strand_id
1 'polypeptide(L)'
;NNNFETDLSSFIDSALSRTRRHITLDRVFIDHPTQPQLLTDPKTIDDAVVNHFQNFVPIKSTPPVSIETLPDRWSSAYRPMDDVSSSIYDSLMNPPTLDEWLSTVSSTPNGKASGPSMITYEMLKHLGTRTSALLLILIQACLSKADIPDLW
;
A
#
# COMPACT_ATOMS: atom_id res chain seq x y z
N ASN A 1 1.46 30.56 25.74
CA ASN A 1 2.41 29.84 24.85
C ASN A 1 1.93 30.10 23.43
N ASN A 2 2.48 31.12 22.77
CA ASN A 2 1.90 31.75 21.57
C ASN A 2 2.44 31.16 20.24
N ASN A 3 2.96 29.93 20.25
CA ASN A 3 3.61 29.34 19.08
C ASN A 3 2.64 28.83 17.99
N PHE A 4 1.32 28.93 18.18
CA PHE A 4 0.34 28.41 17.22
C PHE A 4 0.39 29.14 15.85
N GLU A 5 0.64 30.45 15.86
CA GLU A 5 0.62 31.27 14.64
C GLU A 5 2.00 31.42 13.97
N THR A 6 3.08 31.19 14.71
CA THR A 6 4.44 31.51 14.26
C THR A 6 5.27 30.28 13.90
N ASP A 7 5.02 29.13 14.55
CA ASP A 7 5.73 27.88 14.26
C ASP A 7 4.88 26.66 14.67
N LEU A 8 4.13 26.17 13.68
CA LEU A 8 3.26 25.00 13.84
C LEU A 8 4.06 23.74 14.26
N SER A 9 5.33 23.60 13.85
CA SER A 9 6.14 22.43 14.23
C SER A 9 6.44 22.43 15.72
N SER A 10 6.92 23.55 16.27
CA SER A 10 7.19 23.62 17.73
C SER A 10 5.92 23.55 18.56
N PHE A 11 4.79 24.07 18.07
CA PHE A 11 3.49 23.88 18.72
C PHE A 11 3.10 22.39 18.77
N ILE A 12 3.18 21.67 17.66
CA ILE A 12 2.83 20.23 17.60
C ILE A 12 3.76 19.42 18.50
N ASP A 13 5.08 19.67 18.46
CA ASP A 13 6.05 18.95 19.28
C ASP A 13 5.81 19.18 20.77
N SER A 14 5.48 20.43 21.16
CA SER A 14 5.12 20.79 22.54
C SER A 14 3.79 20.20 22.98
N ALA A 15 2.75 20.26 22.14
CA ALA A 15 1.42 19.74 22.45
C ALA A 15 1.40 18.22 22.59
N LEU A 16 2.18 17.52 21.76
CA LEU A 16 2.27 16.05 21.80
C LEU A 16 3.29 15.54 22.84
N SER A 17 4.00 16.44 23.55
CA SER A 17 5.11 16.09 24.45
C SER A 17 6.11 15.12 23.80
N ARG A 18 6.32 15.25 22.49
CA ARG A 18 7.16 14.36 21.69
C ARG A 18 8.55 14.95 21.59
N THR A 19 9.56 14.19 22.01
CA THR A 19 10.95 14.48 21.65
C THR A 19 11.22 13.97 20.24
N ARG A 20 11.44 14.88 19.28
CA ARG A 20 11.86 14.51 17.92
C ARG A 20 13.21 13.81 17.98
N ARG A 21 13.23 12.52 17.66
CA ARG A 21 14.47 11.79 17.40
C ARG A 21 14.83 12.02 15.94
N HIS A 22 15.94 12.72 15.70
CA HIS A 22 16.47 12.91 14.36
C HIS A 22 17.56 11.87 14.09
N ILE A 23 17.51 11.22 12.94
CA ILE A 23 18.60 10.38 12.44
C ILE A 23 19.31 11.21 11.38
N THR A 24 20.57 11.54 11.62
CA THR A 24 21.41 12.22 10.63
C THR A 24 22.15 11.14 9.83
N LEU A 25 21.88 11.08 8.52
CA LEU A 25 22.61 10.22 7.59
C LEU A 25 23.75 11.04 6.97
N ASP A 26 24.92 11.02 7.59
CA ASP A 26 26.11 11.77 7.13
C ASP A 26 27.05 10.92 6.26
N ARG A 27 26.79 9.61 6.17
CA ARG A 27 27.63 8.65 5.45
C ARG A 27 26.78 7.54 4.85
N VAL A 28 27.03 7.23 3.58
CA VAL A 28 26.40 6.12 2.88
C VAL A 28 27.49 5.25 2.25
N PHE A 29 27.38 3.93 2.44
CA PHE A 29 28.25 2.96 1.80
C PHE A 29 27.51 2.34 0.63
N ILE A 30 28.07 2.44 -0.57
CA ILE A 30 27.48 1.91 -1.81
C ILE A 30 28.38 0.80 -2.35
N ASP A 31 27.77 -0.36 -2.59
CA ASP A 31 28.42 -1.47 -3.28
C ASP A 31 28.48 -1.18 -4.79
N HIS A 32 29.48 -0.40 -5.20
CA HIS A 32 29.73 -0.11 -6.62
C HIS A 32 30.48 -1.29 -7.28
N PRO A 33 30.14 -1.66 -8.54
CA PRO A 33 30.60 -2.91 -9.19
C PRO A 33 32.13 -3.08 -9.30
N THR A 34 32.90 -1.99 -9.30
CA THR A 34 34.37 -2.04 -9.35
C THR A 34 35.04 -1.97 -7.98
N GLN A 35 34.50 -1.17 -7.05
CA GLN A 35 35.01 -1.04 -5.69
C GLN A 35 33.95 -0.37 -4.81
N PRO A 36 33.75 -0.81 -3.56
CA PRO A 36 32.83 -0.15 -2.64
C PRO A 36 33.21 1.32 -2.40
N GLN A 37 32.22 2.20 -2.39
CA GLN A 37 32.40 3.64 -2.25
C GLN A 37 31.74 4.16 -0.96
N LEU A 38 32.49 4.95 -0.18
CA LEU A 38 31.95 5.70 0.95
C LEU A 38 31.63 7.13 0.50
N LEU A 39 30.34 7.49 0.54
CA LEU A 39 29.87 8.84 0.29
C LEU A 39 29.81 9.63 1.59
N THR A 40 30.36 10.84 1.56
CA THR A 40 30.34 11.80 2.67
C THR A 40 29.82 13.19 2.25
N ASP A 41 29.67 13.44 0.94
CA ASP A 41 29.14 14.71 0.45
C ASP A 41 27.60 14.70 0.54
N PRO A 42 26.96 15.71 1.16
CA PRO A 42 25.51 15.72 1.41
C PRO A 42 24.66 15.50 0.17
N LYS A 43 25.03 16.12 -0.96
CA LYS A 43 24.25 16.00 -2.19
C LYS A 43 24.34 14.58 -2.76
N THR A 44 25.54 14.01 -2.75
CA THR A 44 25.73 12.62 -3.20
C THR A 44 25.04 11.60 -2.29
N ILE A 45 24.93 11.89 -0.99
CA ILE A 45 24.18 11.09 -0.03
C ILE A 45 22.69 11.14 -0.34
N ASP A 46 22.12 12.34 -0.51
CA ASP A 46 20.70 12.50 -0.83
C ASP A 46 20.33 11.77 -2.13
N ASP A 47 21.11 11.95 -3.19
CA ASP A 47 20.90 11.28 -4.47
C ASP A 47 20.95 9.75 -4.33
N ALA A 48 21.91 9.23 -3.55
CA ALA A 48 22.06 7.81 -3.30
C ALA A 48 20.91 7.22 -2.46
N VAL A 49 20.46 7.94 -1.44
CA VAL A 49 19.35 7.54 -0.57
C VAL A 49 18.05 7.49 -1.36
N VAL A 50 17.76 8.54 -2.15
CA VAL A 50 16.59 8.56 -3.04
C VAL A 50 16.63 7.40 -4.01
N ASN A 51 17.76 7.19 -4.68
CA ASN A 51 17.91 6.09 -5.64
C ASN A 51 17.75 4.72 -4.98
N HIS A 52 18.30 4.52 -3.78
CA HIS A 52 18.13 3.28 -3.02
C HIS A 52 16.65 3.06 -2.71
N PHE A 53 15.97 3.99 -2.06
CA PHE A 53 14.58 3.77 -1.66
C PHE A 53 13.58 3.70 -2.83
N GLN A 54 13.91 4.28 -3.97
CA GLN A 54 13.13 4.12 -5.20
C GLN A 54 13.31 2.75 -5.86
N ASN A 55 14.46 2.09 -5.70
CA ASN A 55 14.82 0.89 -6.48
C ASN A 55 15.17 -0.35 -5.64
N PHE A 56 15.23 -0.25 -4.31
CA PHE A 56 15.66 -1.37 -3.45
C PHE A 56 14.70 -2.55 -3.49
N VAL A 57 13.43 -2.30 -3.83
CA VAL A 57 12.46 -3.34 -4.15
C VAL A 57 12.50 -3.54 -5.67
N PRO A 58 12.94 -4.71 -6.17
CA PRO A 58 12.87 -4.99 -7.60
C PRO A 58 11.42 -4.88 -8.08
N ILE A 59 11.15 -3.91 -8.97
CA ILE A 59 9.82 -3.68 -9.57
C ILE A 59 9.33 -4.92 -10.34
N LYS A 60 10.23 -5.86 -10.65
CA LYS A 60 9.91 -7.14 -11.28
C LYS A 60 10.09 -8.29 -10.30
N SER A 61 9.23 -8.36 -9.30
CA SER A 61 9.02 -9.62 -8.60
C SER A 61 7.97 -10.38 -9.40
N THR A 62 8.39 -11.33 -10.23
CA THR A 62 7.47 -12.37 -10.70
C THR A 62 6.85 -12.99 -9.45
N PRO A 63 5.51 -12.99 -9.31
CA PRO A 63 4.88 -13.54 -8.13
C PRO A 63 5.33 -15.00 -7.95
N PRO A 64 5.63 -15.44 -6.72
CA PRO A 64 5.87 -16.85 -6.44
C PRO A 64 4.66 -17.67 -6.91
N VAL A 65 4.93 -18.71 -7.70
CA VAL A 65 3.89 -19.49 -8.40
C VAL A 65 3.15 -20.42 -7.44
N SER A 66 3.78 -20.77 -6.31
CA SER A 66 3.20 -21.61 -5.26
C SER A 66 3.79 -21.29 -3.89
N ILE A 67 3.10 -21.74 -2.83
CA ILE A 67 3.58 -21.60 -1.44
C ILE A 67 4.96 -22.25 -1.24
N GLU A 68 5.26 -23.32 -1.99
CA GLU A 68 6.54 -24.03 -1.94
C GLU A 68 7.71 -23.19 -2.48
N THR A 69 7.42 -22.19 -3.33
CA THR A 69 8.44 -21.27 -3.85
C THR A 69 8.71 -20.08 -2.93
N LEU A 70 7.97 -19.96 -1.82
CA LEU A 70 8.16 -18.90 -0.84
C LEU A 70 9.36 -19.20 0.07
N PRO A 71 10.08 -18.15 0.53
CA PRO A 71 11.06 -18.30 1.61
C PRO A 71 10.43 -18.95 2.87
N ASP A 72 11.22 -19.73 3.62
CA ASP A 72 10.78 -20.54 4.77
C ASP A 72 9.89 -19.80 5.77
N ARG A 73 10.24 -18.53 6.04
CA ARG A 73 9.46 -17.66 6.92
C ARG A 73 8.01 -17.52 6.46
N TRP A 74 7.81 -17.34 5.16
CA TRP A 74 6.49 -17.11 4.55
C TRP A 74 5.77 -18.42 4.25
N SER A 75 6.48 -19.47 3.79
CA SER A 75 5.86 -20.78 3.56
C SER A 75 5.24 -21.33 4.86
N SER A 76 5.92 -21.14 5.99
CA SER A 76 5.39 -21.51 7.31
C SER A 76 4.18 -20.68 7.73
N ALA A 77 4.19 -19.37 7.45
CA ALA A 77 3.12 -18.46 7.84
C ALA A 77 1.83 -18.64 7.01
N TYR A 78 1.96 -19.03 5.75
CA TYR A 78 0.82 -19.25 4.84
C TYR A 78 0.35 -20.71 4.78
N ARG A 79 0.92 -21.60 5.60
CA ARG A 79 0.48 -22.99 5.67
C ARG A 79 -0.96 -23.04 6.21
N PRO A 80 -1.85 -23.85 5.61
CA PRO A 80 -3.20 -24.05 6.13
C PRO A 80 -3.18 -24.51 7.59
N MET A 81 -4.12 -24.01 8.38
CA MET A 81 -4.28 -24.41 9.78
C MET A 81 -5.00 -25.77 9.84
N ASP A 82 -4.48 -26.71 10.63
CA ASP A 82 -5.00 -28.08 10.70
C ASP A 82 -6.41 -28.17 11.28
N ASP A 83 -6.83 -27.18 12.08
CA ASP A 83 -8.15 -27.09 12.70
C ASP A 83 -9.20 -26.38 11.83
N VAL A 84 -8.78 -25.81 10.69
CA VAL A 84 -9.66 -25.10 9.78
C VAL A 84 -9.95 -25.96 8.56
N SER A 85 -11.23 -26.26 8.33
CA SER A 85 -11.67 -26.98 7.14
C SER A 85 -11.28 -26.24 5.87
N SER A 86 -10.72 -26.95 4.88
CA SER A 86 -10.40 -26.38 3.56
C SER A 86 -11.61 -25.81 2.83
N SER A 87 -12.83 -26.23 3.21
CA SER A 87 -14.08 -25.76 2.61
C SER A 87 -14.32 -24.25 2.77
N ILE A 88 -13.63 -23.57 3.69
CA ILE A 88 -13.75 -22.11 3.82
C ILE A 88 -13.24 -21.38 2.57
N TYR A 89 -12.40 -22.03 1.76
CA TYR A 89 -11.81 -21.46 0.55
C TYR A 89 -12.58 -21.80 -0.73
N ASP A 90 -13.60 -22.67 -0.66
CA ASP A 90 -14.33 -23.15 -1.85
C ASP A 90 -14.94 -22.00 -2.66
N SER A 91 -15.37 -20.95 -1.97
CA SER A 91 -15.97 -19.75 -2.58
C SER A 91 -15.01 -18.58 -2.73
N LEU A 92 -13.73 -18.73 -2.36
CA LEU A 92 -12.79 -17.61 -2.30
C LEU A 92 -12.57 -16.95 -3.67
N MET A 93 -12.58 -17.74 -4.73
CA MET A 93 -12.36 -17.26 -6.10
C MET A 93 -13.67 -16.92 -6.83
N ASN A 94 -14.82 -17.01 -6.14
CA ASN A 94 -16.08 -16.61 -6.74
C ASN A 94 -16.13 -15.08 -6.92
N PRO A 95 -16.68 -14.58 -8.04
CA PRO A 95 -16.85 -13.15 -8.22
C PRO A 95 -17.83 -12.60 -7.16
N PRO A 96 -17.61 -11.36 -6.66
CA PRO A 96 -18.52 -10.73 -5.73
C PRO A 96 -19.93 -10.62 -6.31
N THR A 97 -20.94 -10.91 -5.49
CA THR A 97 -22.34 -10.74 -5.87
C THR A 97 -22.76 -9.27 -5.84
N LEU A 98 -23.90 -8.94 -6.45
CA LEU A 98 -24.44 -7.58 -6.42
C LEU A 98 -24.79 -7.14 -4.99
N ASP A 99 -25.31 -8.03 -4.16
CA ASP A 99 -25.70 -7.71 -2.78
C ASP A 99 -24.46 -7.44 -1.90
N GLU A 100 -23.41 -8.25 -2.02
CA GLU A 100 -22.13 -8.03 -1.34
C GLU A 100 -21.51 -6.70 -1.76
N TRP A 101 -21.55 -6.40 -3.06
CA TRP A 101 -21.06 -5.13 -3.59
C TRP A 101 -21.80 -3.93 -3.01
N LEU A 102 -23.14 -3.94 -3.06
CA LEU A 102 -23.97 -2.85 -2.54
C LEU A 102 -23.77 -2.68 -1.02
N SER A 103 -23.71 -3.78 -0.27
CA SER A 103 -23.43 -3.76 1.16
C SER A 103 -22.06 -3.13 1.45
N THR A 104 -21.02 -3.57 0.73
CA THR A 104 -19.65 -3.07 0.88
C THR A 104 -19.58 -1.58 0.60
N VAL A 105 -20.08 -1.13 -0.55
CA VAL A 105 -20.09 0.30 -0.93
C VAL A 105 -20.81 1.13 0.11
N SER A 106 -21.96 0.68 0.61
CA SER A 106 -22.74 1.41 1.62
C SER A 106 -21.99 1.61 2.95
N SER A 107 -21.18 0.61 3.33
CA SER A 107 -20.41 0.58 4.58
C SER A 107 -19.12 1.42 4.56
N THR A 108 -18.69 1.90 3.38
CA THR A 108 -17.48 2.70 3.26
C THR A 108 -17.56 3.98 4.12
N PRO A 109 -16.46 4.49 4.69
CA PRO A 109 -16.50 5.71 5.51
C PRO A 109 -16.64 6.99 4.67
N ASN A 110 -17.40 7.97 5.16
CA ASN A 110 -17.47 9.30 4.53
C ASN A 110 -16.29 10.19 4.97
N GLY A 111 -15.97 11.21 4.16
CA GLY A 111 -14.95 12.22 4.44
C GLY A 111 -13.51 11.71 4.30
N LYS A 112 -13.31 10.61 3.55
CA LYS A 112 -11.96 10.14 3.21
C LYS A 112 -11.43 10.87 1.98
N ALA A 113 -10.12 11.10 1.94
CA ALA A 113 -9.46 11.61 0.76
C ALA A 113 -9.65 10.64 -0.40
N SER A 114 -9.95 11.17 -1.59
CA SER A 114 -9.98 10.39 -2.81
C SER A 114 -8.58 9.95 -3.21
N GLY A 115 -8.50 8.81 -3.90
CA GLY A 115 -7.29 8.37 -4.57
C GLY A 115 -6.96 9.21 -5.81
N PRO A 116 -5.96 8.80 -6.61
CA PRO A 116 -5.55 9.49 -7.84
C PRO A 116 -6.69 9.72 -8.84
N SER A 117 -7.67 8.82 -8.86
CA SER A 117 -8.88 8.91 -9.68
C SER A 117 -9.84 10.03 -9.29
N MET A 118 -9.64 10.67 -8.13
CA MET A 118 -10.52 11.68 -7.54
C MET A 118 -11.96 11.22 -7.24
N ILE A 119 -12.24 9.92 -7.32
CA ILE A 119 -13.54 9.34 -6.99
C ILE A 119 -13.63 9.15 -5.48
N THR A 120 -14.65 9.73 -4.84
CA THR A 120 -14.88 9.56 -3.39
C THR A 120 -15.84 8.42 -3.10
N TYR A 121 -15.83 7.93 -1.85
CA TYR A 121 -16.79 6.92 -1.41
C TYR A 121 -18.24 7.40 -1.49
N GLU A 122 -18.49 8.69 -1.24
CA GLU A 122 -19.82 9.30 -1.38
C GLU A 122 -20.33 9.20 -2.82
N MET A 123 -19.45 9.45 -3.80
CA MET A 123 -19.81 9.28 -5.21
C MET A 123 -20.23 7.83 -5.50
N LEU A 124 -19.48 6.85 -4.98
CA LEU A 124 -19.80 5.42 -5.14
C LEU A 124 -21.13 5.05 -4.47
N LYS A 125 -21.39 5.56 -3.25
CA LYS A 125 -22.64 5.34 -2.52
C LYS A 125 -23.87 5.92 -3.21
N HIS A 126 -23.69 7.04 -3.90
CA HIS A 126 -24.77 7.72 -4.63
C HIS A 126 -24.90 7.26 -6.09
N LEU A 127 -24.13 6.26 -6.53
CA LEU A 127 -24.29 5.68 -7.85
C LEU A 127 -25.70 5.08 -8.01
N GLY A 128 -26.31 5.37 -9.16
CA GLY A 128 -27.53 4.67 -9.57
C GLY A 128 -27.27 3.17 -9.75
N THR A 129 -28.31 2.35 -9.54
CA THR A 129 -28.23 0.88 -9.61
C THR A 129 -27.59 0.36 -10.89
N ARG A 130 -27.93 0.95 -12.05
CA ARG A 130 -27.35 0.58 -13.35
C ARG A 130 -25.84 0.84 -13.41
N THR A 131 -25.38 2.00 -12.96
CA THR A 131 -23.96 2.34 -12.99
C THR A 131 -23.18 1.51 -11.97
N SER A 132 -23.77 1.26 -10.80
CA SER A 132 -23.22 0.38 -9.78
C SER A 132 -23.02 -1.05 -10.30
N ALA A 133 -24.00 -1.59 -11.05
CA ALA A 133 -23.89 -2.90 -11.68
C ALA A 133 -22.79 -2.95 -12.77
N LEU A 134 -22.67 -1.89 -13.59
CA LEU A 134 -21.60 -1.80 -14.59
C LEU A 134 -20.20 -1.73 -13.94
N LEU A 135 -20.08 -0.99 -12.85
CA LEU A 135 -18.84 -0.92 -12.07
C LEU A 135 -18.49 -2.27 -11.45
N LEU A 136 -19.48 -3.01 -10.94
CA LEU A 136 -19.27 -4.38 -10.45
C LEU A 136 -18.75 -5.32 -11.56
N ILE A 137 -19.33 -5.27 -12.77
CA ILE A 137 -18.85 -6.06 -13.91
C ILE A 137 -17.37 -5.75 -14.22
N LEU A 138 -17.00 -4.47 -14.17
CA LEU A 138 -15.62 -4.06 -14.38
C LEU A 138 -14.69 -4.60 -13.29
N ILE A 139 -15.08 -4.52 -12.01
CA ILE A 139 -14.32 -5.05 -10.88
C ILE A 139 -14.16 -6.57 -10.99
N GLN A 140 -15.22 -7.30 -11.33
CA GLN A 140 -15.17 -8.74 -11.55
C GLN A 140 -14.21 -9.10 -12.71
N ALA A 141 -14.19 -8.30 -13.77
CA ALA A 141 -13.25 -8.48 -14.87
C ALA A 141 -11.79 -8.24 -14.43
N CYS A 142 -11.53 -7.21 -13.63
CA CYS A 142 -10.20 -6.95 -13.07
C CYS A 142 -9.71 -8.10 -12.17
N LEU A 143 -10.57 -8.59 -11.27
CA LEU A 143 -10.22 -9.68 -10.36
C LEU A 143 -9.95 -10.99 -11.10
N SER A 144 -10.80 -11.34 -12.08
CA SER A 144 -10.63 -12.59 -12.84
C SER A 144 -9.41 -12.59 -13.76
N LYS A 145 -9.00 -11.42 -14.27
CA LYS A 145 -7.83 -11.28 -15.16
C LYS A 145 -6.54 -10.91 -14.43
N ALA A 146 -6.62 -10.61 -13.13
CA ALA A 146 -5.53 -10.00 -12.37
C ALA A 146 -4.97 -8.73 -13.05
N ASP A 147 -5.85 -7.95 -13.67
CA ASP A 147 -5.52 -6.75 -14.45
C ASP A 147 -6.22 -5.53 -13.84
N ILE A 148 -5.46 -4.74 -13.10
CA ILE A 148 -5.94 -3.58 -12.34
C ILE A 148 -5.40 -2.31 -13.01
N PRO A 149 -6.27 -1.33 -13.34
CA PRO A 149 -5.82 -0.07 -13.92
C PRO A 149 -4.85 0.70 -13.01
N ASP A 150 -3.74 1.18 -13.58
CA ASP A 150 -2.69 1.92 -12.86
C ASP A 150 -3.16 3.24 -12.20
N LEU A 151 -4.35 3.74 -12.58
CA LEU A 151 -4.88 5.07 -12.21
C LEU A 151 -6.08 5.01 -11.25
N TRP A 152 -6.40 3.84 -10.68
CA TRP A 152 -7.50 3.71 -9.71
C TRP A 152 -7.15 4.22 -8.32
#